data_AF-A0A9D7GP14-F1
#
_entry.id   AF-A0A9D7GP14-F1
#
_cell.length_a   1.000
_cell.length_b   1.000
_cell.length_c   1.000
_cell.angle_alpha   90.00
_cell.angle_beta   90.00
_cell.angle_gamma   90.00
#
_symmetry.space_group_name_H-M   'P 1'
#
loop_
_entity.id
_entity.type
_entity.pdbx_description
1 polymer ?
#
loop_
_entity_poly.entity_id
_entity_poly.type
_entity_poly.pdbx_seq_one_letter_code
_entity_poly.pdbx_strand_id
1 'polypeptide(L)'
;MTFSEKHLQPHVFFGQLTFDEYCSNIPEFYFKKEVPNDVIRNFEVVEKLLALSYYEYKLIDEAYAKAIHTFEMSMNIRLRDFNPKTRNQTFKPLISRLTNLNLFDTDLQTLKHLEFMRNHYSHPQRHSYGGIMVWNRIEFINRIINEMYEDVNLRLERTKLFEQFNKQIFGAEIDKYLVMENQGEKIVLFSLHLVLVNNKELPPSYLVVCKPLFDFETNEGGSINAPFVFESKLVNPLFSKKSLTGESYSSKQKVIFSSISQHKELLPIFHKWQSGYEKKDNKFLFEASSDNYVSLIYVSEMRKFQKM
;
A
#
# COMPACT_ATOMS: atom_id res chain seq x y z
N MET A 1 30.64 20.07 -27.55
CA MET A 1 29.46 19.60 -26.81
C MET A 1 28.57 20.79 -26.52
N THR A 2 27.33 20.80 -27.00
CA THR A 2 26.34 21.84 -26.70
C THR A 2 25.90 21.76 -25.24
N PHE A 3 25.30 22.83 -24.69
CA PHE A 3 24.73 22.79 -23.33
C PHE A 3 23.69 21.67 -23.17
N SER A 4 22.85 21.46 -24.20
CA SER A 4 21.88 20.36 -24.24
C SER A 4 22.57 19.00 -24.18
N GLU A 5 23.62 18.79 -24.97
CA GLU A 5 24.38 17.53 -24.95
C GLU A 5 25.06 17.26 -23.61
N LYS A 6 25.38 18.29 -22.84
CA LYS A 6 26.00 18.15 -21.51
C LYS A 6 24.99 17.84 -20.40
N HIS A 7 23.79 18.42 -20.48
CA HIS A 7 22.83 18.44 -19.36
C HIS A 7 21.55 17.63 -19.60
N LEU A 8 21.28 17.20 -20.83
CA LEU A 8 20.09 16.43 -21.20
C LEU A 8 20.45 15.00 -21.64
N GLN A 9 21.46 14.41 -20.99
CA GLN A 9 21.76 12.99 -21.14
C GLN A 9 20.99 12.20 -20.09
N PRO A 10 20.38 11.06 -20.45
CA PRO A 10 19.75 10.19 -19.48
C PRO A 10 20.77 9.78 -18.41
N HIS A 11 20.35 9.81 -17.15
CA HIS A 11 21.17 9.27 -16.08
C HIS A 11 21.44 7.78 -16.34
N VAL A 12 22.63 7.28 -15.94
CA VAL A 12 23.05 5.90 -16.24
C VAL A 12 22.04 4.82 -15.80
N PHE A 13 21.31 5.07 -14.71
CA PHE A 13 20.25 4.18 -14.22
C PHE A 13 19.04 4.07 -15.15
N PHE A 14 18.83 5.06 -16.02
CA PHE A 14 17.68 5.15 -16.93
C PHE A 14 18.09 5.12 -18.40
N GLY A 15 19.38 4.87 -18.70
CA GLY A 15 19.92 4.96 -20.06
C GLY A 15 19.33 3.98 -21.08
N GLN A 16 18.55 2.99 -20.62
CA GLN A 16 17.81 2.06 -21.48
C GLN A 16 16.39 2.53 -21.82
N LEU A 17 15.88 3.54 -21.11
CA LEU A 17 14.53 4.08 -21.30
C LEU A 17 14.62 5.39 -22.08
N THR A 18 13.67 5.60 -22.98
CA THR A 18 13.35 6.95 -23.50
C THR A 18 12.74 7.81 -22.40
N PHE A 19 12.74 9.14 -22.60
CA PHE A 19 12.10 10.06 -21.64
C PHE A 19 10.60 9.77 -21.46
N ASP A 20 9.90 9.39 -22.53
CA ASP A 20 8.47 9.08 -22.50
C ASP A 20 8.19 7.78 -21.73
N GLU A 21 8.98 6.73 -21.97
CA GLU A 21 8.91 5.48 -21.21
C GLU A 21 9.21 5.72 -19.73
N TYR A 22 10.20 6.55 -19.42
CA TYR A 22 10.49 6.95 -18.06
C TYR A 22 9.31 7.69 -17.42
N CYS A 23 8.75 8.70 -18.09
CA CYS A 23 7.63 9.48 -17.57
C CYS A 23 6.36 8.65 -17.38
N SER A 24 6.13 7.61 -18.20
CA SER A 24 5.00 6.69 -18.01
C SER A 24 5.07 5.88 -16.70
N ASN A 25 6.23 5.83 -16.05
CA ASN A 25 6.43 5.19 -14.75
C ASN A 25 6.31 6.16 -13.56
N ILE A 26 6.11 7.46 -13.81
CA ILE A 26 5.82 8.44 -12.76
C ILE A 26 4.42 8.17 -12.18
N PRO A 27 4.26 8.12 -10.84
CA PRO A 27 2.95 7.88 -10.25
C PRO A 27 1.95 8.96 -10.66
N GLU A 28 0.75 8.54 -11.07
CA GLU A 28 -0.36 9.45 -11.30
C GLU A 28 -0.84 10.04 -9.96
N PHE A 29 -0.61 11.34 -9.74
CA PHE A 29 -1.08 12.01 -8.53
C PHE A 29 -2.56 12.40 -8.67
N TYR A 30 -3.38 11.85 -7.79
CA TYR A 30 -4.80 12.18 -7.70
C TYR A 30 -5.08 13.01 -6.45
N PHE A 31 -5.98 13.98 -6.54
CA PHE A 31 -6.42 14.78 -5.40
C PHE A 31 -7.93 14.79 -5.30
N LYS A 32 -8.46 14.56 -4.10
CA LYS A 32 -9.89 14.78 -3.82
C LYS A 32 -10.24 16.25 -4.05
N LYS A 33 -11.51 16.51 -4.39
CA LYS A 33 -12.01 17.86 -4.71
C LYS A 33 -11.81 18.88 -3.58
N GLU A 34 -11.82 18.40 -2.34
CA GLU A 34 -11.67 19.21 -1.13
C GLU A 34 -10.21 19.60 -0.86
N VAL A 35 -9.24 18.98 -1.54
CA VAL A 35 -7.83 19.32 -1.37
C VAL A 35 -7.56 20.73 -1.93
N PRO A 36 -6.92 21.63 -1.16
CA PRO A 36 -6.64 22.99 -1.60
C PRO A 36 -5.77 23.06 -2.86
N ASN A 37 -6.09 23.99 -3.76
CA ASN A 37 -5.32 24.21 -5.01
C ASN A 37 -3.82 24.46 -4.77
N ASP A 38 -3.45 25.05 -3.63
CA ASP A 38 -2.04 25.26 -3.29
C ASP A 38 -1.29 23.93 -3.10
N VAL A 39 -1.94 22.92 -2.53
CA VAL A 39 -1.37 21.57 -2.38
C VAL A 39 -1.20 20.92 -3.75
N ILE A 40 -2.22 21.01 -4.61
CA ILE A 40 -2.21 20.46 -5.98
C ILE A 40 -1.07 21.08 -6.78
N ARG A 41 -0.95 22.41 -6.81
CA ARG A 41 0.13 23.13 -7.52
C ARG A 41 1.52 22.78 -7.01
N ASN A 42 1.68 22.47 -5.72
CA ASN A 42 2.96 22.00 -5.22
C ASN A 42 3.30 20.59 -5.73
N PHE A 43 2.32 19.72 -5.95
CA PHE A 43 2.55 18.40 -6.54
C PHE A 43 2.80 18.44 -8.06
N GLU A 44 2.28 19.43 -8.78
CA GLU A 44 2.72 19.68 -10.17
C GLU A 44 4.23 19.96 -10.24
N VAL A 45 4.80 20.60 -9.21
CA VAL A 45 6.25 20.78 -9.09
C VAL A 45 6.95 19.47 -8.75
N VAL A 46 6.38 18.65 -7.85
CA VAL A 46 6.90 17.31 -7.51
C VAL A 46 6.98 16.44 -8.77
N GLU A 47 5.92 16.40 -9.57
CA GLU A 47 5.87 15.64 -10.83
C GLU A 47 6.94 16.10 -11.82
N LYS A 48 7.11 17.42 -11.98
CA LYS A 48 8.18 17.99 -12.83
C LYS A 48 9.58 17.63 -12.32
N LEU A 49 9.79 17.62 -11.01
CA LEU A 49 11.07 17.19 -10.42
C LEU A 49 11.33 15.70 -10.70
N LEU A 50 10.30 14.86 -10.62
CA LEU A 50 10.42 13.44 -10.99
C LEU A 50 10.75 13.28 -12.48
N ALA A 51 10.04 13.98 -13.37
CA ALA A 51 10.32 13.96 -14.81
C ALA A 51 11.76 14.37 -15.11
N LEU A 52 12.21 15.49 -14.53
CA LEU A 52 13.59 15.98 -14.71
C LEU A 52 14.64 15.07 -14.07
N SER A 53 14.25 14.20 -13.13
CA SER A 53 15.18 13.26 -12.53
C SER A 53 15.66 12.15 -13.47
N TYR A 54 15.03 12.02 -14.64
CA TYR A 54 15.59 11.30 -15.79
C TYR A 54 17.00 11.77 -16.14
N TYR A 55 17.26 13.08 -16.05
CA TYR A 55 18.55 13.69 -16.36
C TYR A 55 19.43 13.86 -15.12
N GLU A 56 18.84 14.23 -13.97
CA GLU A 56 19.55 14.43 -12.70
C GLU A 56 18.90 13.61 -11.58
N TYR A 57 19.48 12.45 -11.28
CA TYR A 57 18.93 11.47 -10.33
C TYR A 57 18.63 12.06 -8.94
N LYS A 58 19.40 13.06 -8.49
CA LYS A 58 19.17 13.72 -7.19
C LYS A 58 17.84 14.45 -7.08
N LEU A 59 17.21 14.78 -8.21
CA LEU A 59 15.90 15.44 -8.21
C LEU A 59 14.79 14.52 -7.65
N ILE A 60 15.00 13.20 -7.55
CA ILE A 60 14.06 12.31 -6.84
C ILE A 60 13.98 12.67 -5.34
N ASP A 61 15.13 12.91 -4.70
CA ASP A 61 15.19 13.30 -3.30
C ASP A 61 14.56 14.70 -3.08
N GLU A 62 14.79 15.63 -4.00
CA GLU A 62 14.15 16.96 -3.97
C GLU A 62 12.63 16.87 -4.16
N ALA A 63 12.17 16.00 -5.06
CA ALA A 63 10.76 15.72 -5.25
C ALA A 63 10.12 15.16 -3.97
N TYR A 64 10.80 14.23 -3.29
CA TYR A 64 10.32 13.66 -2.04
C TYR A 64 10.32 14.67 -0.89
N ALA A 65 11.37 15.47 -0.73
CA ALA A 65 11.40 16.56 0.24
C ALA A 65 10.25 17.55 -0.01
N LYS A 66 10.03 17.93 -1.27
CA LYS A 66 8.94 18.82 -1.68
C LYS A 66 7.57 18.20 -1.36
N ALA A 67 7.36 16.91 -1.60
CA ALA A 67 6.13 16.20 -1.25
C ALA A 67 5.88 16.21 0.26
N ILE A 68 6.88 15.89 1.08
CA ILE A 68 6.78 15.91 2.55
C ILE A 68 6.45 17.33 3.07
N HIS A 69 7.12 18.35 2.57
CA HIS A 69 6.82 19.73 2.96
C HIS A 69 5.41 20.16 2.54
N THR A 70 4.95 19.68 1.39
CA THR A 70 3.58 19.90 0.92
C THR A 70 2.56 19.19 1.82
N PHE A 71 2.90 18.01 2.33
CA PHE A 71 2.08 17.33 3.33
C PHE A 71 2.00 18.10 4.65
N GLU A 72 3.12 18.63 5.17
CA GLU A 72 3.11 19.52 6.34
C GLU A 72 2.23 20.76 6.13
N MET A 73 2.30 21.37 4.95
CA MET A 73 1.44 22.49 4.57
C MET A 73 -0.04 22.07 4.55
N SER A 74 -0.35 20.92 3.94
CA SER A 74 -1.73 20.40 3.86
C SER A 74 -2.32 20.09 5.24
N MET A 75 -1.52 19.56 6.17
CA MET A 75 -1.91 19.33 7.57
C MET A 75 -2.24 20.65 8.29
N ASN A 76 -1.43 21.70 8.07
CA ASN A 76 -1.69 23.03 8.63
C ASN A 76 -2.97 23.66 8.06
N ILE A 77 -3.24 23.49 6.77
CA ILE A 77 -4.51 23.93 6.17
C ILE A 77 -5.66 23.17 6.82
N ARG A 78 -5.58 21.83 6.83
CA ARG A 78 -6.65 20.98 7.36
C ARG A 78 -6.95 21.26 8.83
N LEU A 79 -5.95 21.48 9.67
CA LEU A 79 -6.15 21.82 11.08
C LEU A 79 -6.93 23.14 11.26
N ARG A 80 -6.73 24.10 10.35
CA ARG A 80 -7.44 25.39 10.38
C ARG A 80 -8.91 25.26 10.00
N ASP A 81 -9.28 24.26 9.21
CA ASP A 81 -10.70 23.96 8.93
C ASP A 81 -11.47 23.65 10.22
N PHE A 82 -10.83 22.93 11.16
CA PHE A 82 -11.42 22.57 12.47
C PHE A 82 -11.21 23.64 13.53
N ASN A 83 -10.10 24.39 13.47
CA ASN A 83 -9.80 25.45 14.42
C ASN A 83 -9.15 26.65 13.71
N PRO A 84 -9.97 27.59 13.19
CA PRO A 84 -9.50 28.71 12.35
C PRO A 84 -8.50 29.65 13.02
N LYS A 85 -8.48 29.70 14.35
CA LYS A 85 -7.56 30.55 15.13
C LYS A 85 -6.20 29.90 15.35
N THR A 86 -6.01 28.65 14.91
CA THR A 86 -4.75 27.94 15.07
C THR A 86 -3.67 28.54 14.19
N ARG A 87 -2.55 28.93 14.81
CA ARG A 87 -1.32 29.30 14.09
C ARG A 87 -0.68 28.05 13.48
N ASN A 88 0.14 28.24 12.45
CA ASN A 88 0.94 27.17 11.86
C ASN A 88 1.74 26.44 12.95
N GLN A 89 1.75 25.12 12.86
CA GLN A 89 2.46 24.25 13.78
C GLN A 89 3.53 23.48 13.04
N THR A 90 4.50 22.97 13.80
CA THR A 90 5.48 22.03 13.29
C THR A 90 4.87 20.65 13.10
N PHE A 91 5.50 19.84 12.27
CA PHE A 91 5.06 18.49 11.89
C PHE A 91 4.56 17.61 13.06
N LYS A 92 5.31 17.54 14.17
CA LYS A 92 5.00 16.65 15.30
C LYS A 92 3.65 16.96 15.99
N PRO A 93 3.38 18.21 16.44
CA PRO A 93 2.05 18.60 16.92
C PRO A 93 0.93 18.33 15.92
N LEU A 94 1.18 18.50 14.61
CA LEU A 94 0.17 18.27 13.57
C LEU A 94 -0.26 16.81 13.52
N ILE A 95 0.68 15.87 13.46
CA ILE A 95 0.37 14.43 13.46
C ILE A 95 -0.53 14.12 14.66
N SER A 96 -0.11 14.46 15.88
CA SER A 96 -0.86 14.10 17.08
C SER A 96 -2.28 14.68 17.08
N ARG A 97 -2.45 15.94 16.65
CA ARG A 97 -3.77 16.58 16.63
C ARG A 97 -4.69 16.00 15.58
N LEU A 98 -4.18 15.79 14.36
CA LEU A 98 -4.98 15.29 13.24
C LEU A 98 -5.30 13.80 13.40
N THR A 99 -4.41 13.00 14.00
CA THR A 99 -4.71 11.63 14.43
C THR A 99 -5.83 11.60 15.48
N ASN A 100 -5.82 12.51 16.46
CA ASN A 100 -6.90 12.59 17.45
C ASN A 100 -8.26 13.00 16.84
N LEU A 101 -8.24 13.67 15.69
CA LEU A 101 -9.42 13.98 14.89
C LEU A 101 -9.83 12.82 13.95
N ASN A 102 -9.16 11.67 14.02
CA ASN A 102 -9.35 10.52 13.15
C ASN A 102 -9.27 10.89 11.66
N LEU A 103 -8.27 11.69 11.26
CA LEU A 103 -8.10 12.11 9.86
C LEU A 103 -7.21 11.18 9.02
N PHE A 104 -6.65 10.13 9.62
CA PHE A 104 -5.75 9.19 8.96
C PHE A 104 -6.24 7.77 9.17
N ASP A 105 -6.15 6.95 8.10
CA ASP A 105 -6.18 5.49 8.22
C ASP A 105 -4.76 4.96 8.47
N THR A 106 -3.76 5.69 7.98
CA THR A 106 -2.34 5.41 8.22
C THR A 106 -2.01 5.41 9.72
N ASP A 107 -1.27 4.39 10.16
CA ASP A 107 -0.91 4.23 11.57
C ASP A 107 0.06 5.32 12.06
N LEU A 108 0.03 5.57 13.37
CA LEU A 108 0.82 6.63 13.99
C LEU A 108 2.34 6.42 13.88
N GLN A 109 2.84 5.18 13.80
CA GLN A 109 4.27 4.93 13.68
C GLN A 109 4.76 5.34 12.29
N THR A 110 3.99 5.00 11.25
CA THR A 110 4.27 5.42 9.88
C THR A 110 4.24 6.95 9.74
N LEU A 111 3.27 7.63 10.35
CA LEU A 111 3.23 9.10 10.36
C LEU A 111 4.44 9.72 11.09
N LYS A 112 4.86 9.16 12.22
CA LYS A 112 6.08 9.58 12.93
C LYS A 112 7.35 9.33 12.11
N HIS A 113 7.38 8.28 11.29
CA HIS A 113 8.49 8.06 10.38
C HIS A 113 8.57 9.17 9.32
N LEU A 114 7.43 9.70 8.84
CA LEU A 114 7.44 10.86 7.94
C LEU A 114 7.98 12.12 8.61
N GLU A 115 7.70 12.34 9.91
CA GLU A 115 8.33 13.41 10.69
C GLU A 115 9.86 13.27 10.71
N PHE A 116 10.36 12.06 10.96
CA PHE A 116 11.79 11.77 10.94
C PHE A 116 12.40 12.06 9.56
N MET A 117 11.76 11.60 8.48
CA MET A 117 12.23 11.87 7.11
C MET A 117 12.20 13.35 6.78
N ARG A 118 11.14 14.07 7.16
CA ARG A 118 11.05 15.53 7.01
C ARG A 118 12.25 16.23 7.62
N ASN A 119 12.56 15.89 8.88
CA ASN A 119 13.68 16.49 9.59
C ASN A 119 15.03 16.11 8.96
N HIS A 120 15.17 14.87 8.48
CA HIS A 120 16.37 14.42 7.78
C HIS A 120 16.65 15.25 6.52
N TYR A 121 15.64 15.49 5.68
CA TYR A 121 15.80 16.29 4.46
C TYR A 121 15.94 17.80 4.74
N SER A 122 15.31 18.31 5.80
CA SER A 122 15.49 19.72 6.21
C SER A 122 16.86 19.99 6.84
N HIS A 123 17.48 18.98 7.46
CA HIS A 123 18.72 19.09 8.20
C HIS A 123 19.65 17.90 7.90
N PRO A 124 20.16 17.79 6.66
CA PRO A 124 20.97 16.65 6.26
C PRO A 124 22.27 16.60 7.07
N GLN A 125 22.43 15.54 7.86
CA GLN A 125 23.68 15.27 8.60
C GLN A 125 24.69 14.49 7.76
N ARG A 126 24.24 13.88 6.66
CA ARG A 126 25.05 13.09 5.73
C ARG A 126 24.60 13.39 4.30
N HIS A 127 25.54 13.31 3.35
CA HIS A 127 25.27 13.48 1.93
C HIS A 127 24.84 12.16 1.26
N SER A 128 23.87 11.45 1.85
CA SER A 128 23.28 10.24 1.26
C SER A 128 22.02 10.59 0.48
N TYR A 129 21.86 9.96 -0.68
CA TYR A 129 20.67 10.09 -1.53
C TYR A 129 19.82 8.83 -1.42
N GLY A 130 18.52 8.98 -1.24
CA GLY A 130 17.57 7.86 -1.28
C GLY A 130 17.32 7.40 -2.71
N GLY A 131 17.22 8.36 -3.65
CA GLY A 131 16.98 8.08 -5.06
C GLY A 131 15.74 7.22 -5.30
N ILE A 132 15.83 6.21 -6.16
CA ILE A 132 14.69 5.36 -6.55
C ILE A 132 14.01 4.68 -5.34
N MET A 133 14.70 4.49 -4.22
CA MET A 133 14.12 3.89 -3.01
C MET A 133 13.03 4.76 -2.37
N VAL A 134 12.99 6.06 -2.65
CA VAL A 134 11.93 6.97 -2.16
C VAL A 134 10.85 7.27 -3.19
N TRP A 135 10.95 6.72 -4.41
CA TRP A 135 10.00 6.95 -5.50
C TRP A 135 8.55 6.64 -5.09
N ASN A 136 8.29 5.42 -4.63
CA ASN A 136 6.97 4.99 -4.17
C ASN A 136 6.50 5.73 -2.90
N ARG A 137 7.42 6.37 -2.16
CA ARG A 137 7.08 7.14 -0.97
C ARG A 137 6.45 8.49 -1.34
N ILE A 138 6.75 9.04 -2.50
CA ILE A 138 6.14 10.29 -2.98
C ILE A 138 4.64 10.08 -3.21
N GLU A 139 4.28 8.99 -3.88
CA GLU A 139 2.89 8.60 -4.06
C GLU A 139 2.20 8.37 -2.71
N PHE A 140 2.88 7.70 -1.77
CA PHE A 140 2.35 7.51 -0.43
C PHE A 140 1.99 8.84 0.26
N ILE A 141 2.81 9.89 0.10
CA ILE A 141 2.47 11.21 0.62
C ILE A 141 1.18 11.76 -0.02
N ASN A 142 1.01 11.65 -1.34
CA ASN A 142 -0.23 12.05 -2.02
C ASN A 142 -1.46 11.28 -1.47
N ARG A 143 -1.31 9.96 -1.24
CA ARG A 143 -2.38 9.13 -0.66
C ARG A 143 -2.79 9.60 0.73
N ILE A 144 -1.84 9.87 1.62
CA ILE A 144 -2.14 10.33 2.99
C ILE A 144 -2.76 11.73 2.97
N ILE A 145 -2.36 12.60 2.03
CA ILE A 145 -3.05 13.88 1.84
C ILE A 145 -4.53 13.62 1.57
N ASN A 146 -4.86 12.73 0.62
CA ASN A 146 -6.26 12.38 0.32
C ASN A 146 -6.98 11.74 1.51
N GLU A 147 -6.31 10.97 2.37
CA GLU A 147 -6.91 10.46 3.61
C GLU A 147 -7.44 11.62 4.45
N MET A 148 -6.66 12.68 4.71
CA MET A 148 -7.11 13.80 5.56
C MET A 148 -8.37 14.52 5.10
N TYR A 149 -8.66 14.47 3.81
CA TYR A 149 -9.82 15.11 3.20
C TYR A 149 -11.00 14.16 2.99
N GLU A 150 -10.90 12.90 3.42
CA GLU A 150 -12.04 11.98 3.46
C GLU A 150 -12.95 12.19 4.68
N ASP A 151 -14.23 11.83 4.51
CA ASP A 151 -15.24 11.83 5.56
C ASP A 151 -14.81 10.95 6.76
N VAL A 152 -14.83 11.57 7.95
CA VAL A 152 -14.41 10.93 9.20
C VAL A 152 -15.35 9.81 9.61
N ASN A 153 -16.65 9.93 9.38
CA ASN A 153 -17.63 8.89 9.72
C ASN A 153 -17.42 7.65 8.83
N LEU A 154 -17.20 7.85 7.53
CA LEU A 154 -16.85 6.74 6.63
C LEU A 154 -15.58 6.02 7.11
N ARG A 155 -14.56 6.76 7.54
CA ARG A 155 -13.35 6.16 8.10
C ARG A 155 -13.63 5.37 9.38
N LEU A 156 -14.33 5.97 10.34
CA LEU A 156 -14.62 5.31 11.61
C LEU A 156 -15.44 4.03 11.41
N GLU A 157 -16.38 4.02 10.47
CA GLU A 157 -17.12 2.82 10.08
C GLU A 157 -16.19 1.79 9.43
N ARG A 158 -15.34 2.19 8.48
CA ARG A 158 -14.35 1.31 7.84
C ARG A 158 -13.43 0.65 8.87
N THR A 159 -12.91 1.41 9.83
CA THR A 159 -12.08 0.88 10.93
C THR A 159 -12.84 -0.18 11.73
N LYS A 160 -14.10 0.09 12.10
CA LYS A 160 -14.94 -0.89 12.81
C LYS A 160 -15.15 -2.16 11.99
N LEU A 161 -15.46 -2.04 10.70
CA LEU A 161 -15.65 -3.18 9.80
C LEU A 161 -14.36 -4.00 9.66
N PHE A 162 -13.21 -3.32 9.53
CA PHE A 162 -11.90 -3.96 9.43
C PHE A 162 -11.56 -4.74 10.72
N GLU A 163 -11.76 -4.14 11.89
CA GLU A 163 -11.55 -4.77 13.19
C GLU A 163 -12.48 -5.97 13.41
N GLN A 164 -13.76 -5.82 13.07
CA GLN A 164 -14.76 -6.88 13.17
C GLN A 164 -14.40 -8.07 12.29
N PHE A 165 -14.06 -7.82 11.01
CA PHE A 165 -13.67 -8.86 10.07
C PHE A 165 -12.41 -9.59 10.52
N ASN A 166 -11.38 -8.88 10.97
CA ASN A 166 -10.17 -9.51 11.49
C ASN A 166 -10.44 -10.35 12.75
N LYS A 167 -11.24 -9.84 13.69
CA LYS A 167 -11.66 -10.61 14.87
C LYS A 167 -12.40 -11.89 14.47
N GLN A 168 -13.24 -11.84 13.44
CA GLN A 168 -13.95 -13.01 12.92
C GLN A 168 -13.00 -13.99 12.20
N ILE A 169 -12.03 -13.52 11.43
CA ILE A 169 -10.96 -14.35 10.83
C ILE A 169 -10.22 -15.13 11.92
N PHE A 170 -9.76 -14.45 12.97
CA PHE A 170 -9.02 -15.10 14.05
C PHE A 170 -9.91 -16.05 14.86
N GLY A 171 -11.13 -15.61 15.21
CA GLY A 171 -12.08 -16.44 15.96
C GLY A 171 -12.55 -17.68 15.21
N ALA A 172 -12.52 -17.65 13.88
CA ALA A 172 -12.86 -18.78 13.04
C ALA A 172 -11.65 -19.65 12.65
N GLU A 173 -10.42 -19.28 13.02
CA GLU A 173 -9.18 -19.98 12.63
C GLU A 173 -8.97 -19.99 11.09
N ILE A 174 -9.20 -18.83 10.44
CA ILE A 174 -9.15 -18.66 8.97
C ILE A 174 -8.08 -17.63 8.56
N ASP A 175 -6.95 -17.59 9.25
CA ASP A 175 -5.85 -16.69 8.94
C ASP A 175 -4.71 -17.38 8.18
N LYS A 176 -4.53 -18.69 8.41
CA LYS A 176 -3.44 -19.50 7.81
C LYS A 176 -3.90 -20.91 7.46
N TYR A 177 -3.21 -21.49 6.47
CA TYR A 177 -3.39 -22.88 6.05
C TYR A 177 -4.84 -23.20 5.67
N LEU A 178 -5.27 -22.59 4.56
CA LEU A 178 -6.65 -22.54 4.14
C LEU A 178 -6.83 -23.22 2.78
N VAL A 179 -8.06 -23.50 2.44
CA VAL A 179 -8.48 -23.86 1.09
C VAL A 179 -9.48 -22.81 0.64
N MET A 180 -9.16 -22.13 -0.46
CA MET A 180 -10.10 -21.32 -1.22
C MET A 180 -10.79 -22.20 -2.24
N GLU A 181 -12.11 -22.19 -2.25
CA GLU A 181 -12.95 -22.85 -3.24
C GLU A 181 -13.73 -21.81 -4.05
N ASN A 182 -13.59 -21.85 -5.37
CA ASN A 182 -14.34 -21.02 -6.30
C ASN A 182 -14.76 -21.88 -7.50
N GLN A 183 -16.07 -21.95 -7.77
CA GLN A 183 -16.64 -22.79 -8.85
C GLN A 183 -16.18 -24.27 -8.83
N GLY A 184 -15.90 -24.81 -7.65
CA GLY A 184 -15.41 -26.18 -7.48
C GLY A 184 -13.89 -26.36 -7.64
N GLU A 185 -13.17 -25.32 -8.07
CA GLU A 185 -11.71 -25.31 -8.06
C GLU A 185 -11.21 -25.01 -6.64
N LYS A 186 -10.25 -25.80 -6.17
CA LYS A 186 -9.65 -25.68 -4.83
C LYS A 186 -8.21 -25.23 -4.92
N ILE A 187 -7.85 -24.18 -4.20
CA ILE A 187 -6.49 -23.66 -4.07
C ILE A 187 -6.09 -23.68 -2.61
N VAL A 188 -4.95 -24.32 -2.29
CA VAL A 188 -4.41 -24.30 -0.93
C VAL A 188 -3.63 -23.00 -0.72
N LEU A 189 -3.98 -22.29 0.35
CA LEU A 189 -3.39 -21.01 0.74
C LEU A 189 -2.51 -21.17 1.98
N PHE A 190 -1.34 -20.56 1.94
CA PHE A 190 -0.51 -20.33 3.11
C PHE A 190 -1.17 -19.35 4.07
N SER A 191 -1.67 -18.21 3.56
CA SER A 191 -2.34 -17.20 4.38
C SER A 191 -3.37 -16.36 3.62
N LEU A 192 -4.23 -15.71 4.41
CA LEU A 192 -5.24 -14.76 3.98
C LEU A 192 -5.14 -13.51 4.84
N HIS A 193 -5.10 -12.32 4.21
CA HIS A 193 -5.00 -11.06 4.94
C HIS A 193 -6.00 -10.04 4.40
N LEU A 194 -6.81 -9.46 5.28
CA LEU A 194 -7.61 -8.28 4.92
C LEU A 194 -6.68 -7.07 4.76
N VAL A 195 -6.76 -6.41 3.61
CA VAL A 195 -5.92 -5.23 3.30
C VAL A 195 -6.73 -3.95 3.18
N LEU A 196 -7.99 -4.03 2.75
CA LEU A 196 -8.86 -2.86 2.60
C LEU A 196 -10.33 -3.25 2.76
N VAL A 197 -11.10 -2.39 3.41
CA VAL A 197 -12.57 -2.41 3.35
C VAL A 197 -13.02 -1.16 2.63
N ASN A 198 -13.76 -1.32 1.54
CA ASN A 198 -14.40 -0.21 0.83
C ASN A 198 -15.87 -0.15 1.25
N ASN A 199 -16.19 0.83 2.09
CA ASN A 199 -17.54 1.12 2.58
C ASN A 199 -18.18 2.35 1.89
N LYS A 200 -17.65 2.80 0.74
CA LYS A 200 -18.35 3.78 -0.11
C LYS A 200 -19.44 3.13 -0.97
N GLU A 201 -19.41 1.81 -1.07
CA GLU A 201 -20.37 1.00 -1.80
C GLU A 201 -21.29 0.27 -0.83
N LEU A 202 -22.50 -0.03 -1.29
CA LEU A 202 -23.46 -0.84 -0.56
C LEU A 202 -23.82 -2.09 -1.40
N PRO A 203 -23.52 -3.32 -0.91
CA PRO A 203 -22.84 -3.64 0.34
C PRO A 203 -21.33 -3.27 0.32
N PRO A 204 -20.69 -3.08 1.49
CA PRO A 204 -19.24 -2.89 1.56
C PRO A 204 -18.47 -4.05 0.94
N SER A 205 -17.35 -3.75 0.31
CA SER A 205 -16.44 -4.76 -0.25
C SER A 205 -15.18 -4.92 0.59
N TYR A 206 -14.73 -6.18 0.71
CA TYR A 206 -13.59 -6.59 1.54
C TYR A 206 -12.52 -7.14 0.61
N LEU A 207 -11.42 -6.40 0.48
CA LEU A 207 -10.26 -6.82 -0.30
C LEU A 207 -9.35 -7.64 0.60
N VAL A 208 -9.22 -8.93 0.27
CA VAL A 208 -8.29 -9.84 0.93
C VAL A 208 -7.19 -10.23 -0.05
N VAL A 209 -5.96 -10.31 0.45
CA VAL A 209 -4.83 -10.87 -0.29
C VAL A 209 -4.67 -12.33 0.10
N CYS A 210 -4.66 -13.18 -0.92
CA CYS A 210 -4.48 -14.61 -0.83
C CYS A 210 -3.02 -14.96 -1.20
N LYS A 211 -2.34 -15.68 -0.32
CA LYS A 211 -0.99 -16.21 -0.58
C LYS A 211 -1.11 -17.74 -0.78
N PRO A 212 -1.03 -18.27 -2.01
CA PRO A 212 -1.00 -19.72 -2.27
C PRO A 212 0.20 -20.41 -1.61
N LEU A 213 0.17 -21.74 -1.61
CA LEU A 213 1.42 -22.48 -1.43
C LEU A 213 2.38 -22.16 -2.59
N PHE A 214 3.67 -22.08 -2.27
CA PHE A 214 4.73 -21.72 -3.20
C PHE A 214 5.89 -22.70 -3.12
N ASP A 215 6.64 -22.84 -4.21
CA ASP A 215 7.83 -23.67 -4.25
C ASP A 215 9.01 -22.98 -3.58
N PHE A 216 9.91 -23.80 -3.00
CA PHE A 216 11.10 -23.30 -2.33
C PHE A 216 12.35 -23.28 -3.22
N GLU A 217 12.16 -23.52 -4.51
CA GLU A 217 13.24 -23.57 -5.49
C GLU A 217 13.75 -22.17 -5.81
N THR A 218 15.05 -22.09 -6.06
CA THR A 218 15.68 -20.88 -6.58
C THR A 218 15.63 -20.92 -8.10
N ASN A 219 15.53 -19.77 -8.73
CA ASN A 219 15.74 -19.65 -10.17
C ASN A 219 17.19 -19.99 -10.55
N GLU A 220 17.49 -20.06 -11.86
CA GLU A 220 18.82 -20.38 -12.38
C GLU A 220 19.92 -19.43 -11.87
N GLY A 221 19.54 -18.21 -11.45
CA GLY A 221 20.43 -17.22 -10.83
C GLY A 221 20.61 -17.38 -9.31
N GLY A 222 20.10 -18.45 -8.69
CA GLY A 222 20.18 -18.70 -7.26
C GLY A 222 19.27 -17.79 -6.40
N SER A 223 18.41 -17.00 -7.03
CA SER A 223 17.46 -16.13 -6.31
C SER A 223 16.17 -16.89 -5.99
N ILE A 224 15.58 -16.59 -4.84
CA ILE A 224 14.32 -17.21 -4.41
C ILE A 224 13.19 -16.74 -5.33
N ASN A 225 12.36 -17.69 -5.80
CA ASN A 225 11.12 -17.35 -6.47
C ASN A 225 10.18 -16.69 -5.46
N ALA A 226 9.89 -15.40 -5.65
CA ALA A 226 8.97 -14.67 -4.79
C ALA A 226 7.58 -15.34 -4.85
N PRO A 227 6.94 -15.64 -3.71
CA PRO A 227 5.59 -16.19 -3.72
C PRO A 227 4.64 -15.29 -4.50
N PHE A 228 3.91 -15.88 -5.43
CA PHE A 228 2.80 -15.20 -6.08
C PHE A 228 1.73 -14.89 -5.03
N VAL A 229 1.07 -13.74 -5.16
CA VAL A 229 -0.10 -13.38 -4.37
C VAL A 229 -1.18 -12.88 -5.31
N PHE A 230 -2.44 -13.09 -4.95
CA PHE A 230 -3.57 -12.56 -5.70
C PHE A 230 -4.60 -11.94 -4.76
N GLU A 231 -5.44 -11.07 -5.31
CA GLU A 231 -6.53 -10.45 -4.57
C GLU A 231 -7.83 -11.22 -4.74
N SER A 232 -8.63 -11.27 -3.68
CA SER A 232 -10.04 -11.64 -3.74
C SER A 232 -10.85 -10.53 -3.10
N LYS A 233 -11.83 -10.01 -3.83
CA LYS A 233 -12.72 -8.94 -3.35
C LYS A 233 -14.07 -9.54 -3.04
N LEU A 234 -14.44 -9.55 -1.78
CA LEU A 234 -15.64 -10.20 -1.26
C LEU A 234 -16.73 -9.18 -0.93
N VAL A 235 -17.98 -9.54 -1.12
CA VAL A 235 -19.14 -8.88 -0.51
C VAL A 235 -19.92 -9.87 0.34
N ASN A 236 -20.68 -9.33 1.31
CA ASN A 236 -21.51 -10.11 2.23
C ASN A 236 -20.77 -11.27 2.92
N PRO A 237 -19.61 -11.03 3.58
CA PRO A 237 -18.86 -12.10 4.22
C PRO A 237 -19.66 -12.71 5.39
N LEU A 238 -19.76 -14.03 5.38
CA LEU A 238 -20.41 -14.84 6.40
C LEU A 238 -19.39 -15.79 7.02
N PHE A 239 -19.21 -15.68 8.33
CA PHE A 239 -18.30 -16.51 9.09
C PHE A 239 -19.03 -17.64 9.79
N SER A 240 -18.45 -18.83 9.73
CA SER A 240 -18.81 -19.99 10.56
C SER A 240 -17.54 -20.64 11.10
N LYS A 241 -17.69 -21.63 11.98
CA LYS A 241 -16.53 -22.33 12.56
C LYS A 241 -15.65 -22.89 11.43
N LYS A 242 -14.40 -22.42 11.34
CA LYS A 242 -13.41 -22.83 10.33
C LYS A 242 -13.72 -22.47 8.89
N SER A 243 -14.70 -21.61 8.60
CA SER A 243 -14.97 -21.17 7.23
C SER A 243 -15.53 -19.76 7.10
N LEU A 244 -15.18 -19.10 6.00
CA LEU A 244 -15.62 -17.79 5.58
C LEU A 244 -16.21 -17.97 4.18
N THR A 245 -17.47 -17.61 4.01
CA THR A 245 -18.15 -17.58 2.72
C THR A 245 -18.40 -16.13 2.33
N GLY A 246 -18.26 -15.80 1.05
CA GLY A 246 -18.69 -14.51 0.51
C GLY A 246 -19.03 -14.63 -0.96
N GLU A 247 -19.42 -13.52 -1.58
CA GLU A 247 -19.57 -13.43 -3.03
C GLU A 247 -18.42 -12.64 -3.62
N SER A 248 -17.86 -13.11 -4.73
CA SER A 248 -16.91 -12.34 -5.53
C SER A 248 -17.56 -11.04 -6.00
N TYR A 249 -16.92 -9.92 -5.74
CA TYR A 249 -17.43 -8.60 -6.09
C TYR A 249 -17.70 -8.47 -7.61
N SER A 250 -16.82 -9.04 -8.45
CA SER A 250 -16.91 -8.94 -9.91
C SER A 250 -17.85 -9.99 -10.51
N SER A 251 -17.65 -11.27 -10.20
CA SER A 251 -18.39 -12.37 -10.83
C SER A 251 -19.70 -12.71 -10.12
N LYS A 252 -19.94 -12.17 -8.91
CA LYS A 252 -21.07 -12.52 -8.02
C LYS A 252 -21.14 -14.00 -7.67
N GLN A 253 -20.07 -14.75 -7.90
CA GLN A 253 -19.99 -16.16 -7.57
C GLN A 253 -19.62 -16.35 -6.11
N LYS A 254 -20.12 -17.44 -5.52
CA LYS A 254 -19.78 -17.83 -4.16
C LYS A 254 -18.31 -18.23 -4.08
N VAL A 255 -17.60 -17.65 -3.12
CA VAL A 255 -16.22 -17.99 -2.74
C VAL A 255 -16.23 -18.50 -1.30
N ILE A 256 -15.54 -19.60 -1.05
CA ILE A 256 -15.44 -20.21 0.28
C ILE A 256 -13.97 -20.32 0.67
N PHE A 257 -13.62 -19.80 1.84
CA PHE A 257 -12.36 -20.06 2.52
C PHE A 257 -12.65 -21.00 3.68
N SER A 258 -11.85 -22.05 3.81
CA SER A 258 -12.05 -23.06 4.86
C SER A 258 -10.72 -23.58 5.36
N SER A 259 -10.66 -23.99 6.63
CA SER A 259 -9.45 -24.56 7.20
C SER A 259 -9.01 -25.80 6.40
N ILE A 260 -7.70 -25.95 6.14
CA ILE A 260 -7.16 -27.15 5.48
C ILE A 260 -7.53 -28.44 6.22
N SER A 261 -7.77 -28.37 7.53
CA SER A 261 -8.23 -29.50 8.35
C SER A 261 -9.58 -30.09 7.91
N GLN A 262 -10.37 -29.34 7.14
CA GLN A 262 -11.65 -29.79 6.58
C GLN A 262 -11.49 -30.54 5.23
N HIS A 263 -10.30 -30.49 4.60
CA HIS A 263 -10.01 -31.08 3.28
C HIS A 263 -8.96 -32.17 3.41
N LYS A 264 -9.39 -33.36 3.84
CA LYS A 264 -8.50 -34.51 4.10
C LYS A 264 -7.65 -34.91 2.89
N GLU A 265 -8.20 -34.74 1.70
CA GLU A 265 -7.55 -35.03 0.43
C GLU A 265 -6.38 -34.09 0.11
N LEU A 266 -6.38 -32.88 0.67
CA LEU A 266 -5.33 -31.86 0.45
C LEU A 266 -4.28 -31.86 1.57
N LEU A 267 -4.54 -32.51 2.70
CA LEU A 267 -3.59 -32.60 3.83
C LEU A 267 -2.22 -33.18 3.44
N PRO A 268 -2.09 -34.22 2.60
CA PRO A 268 -0.77 -34.75 2.22
C PRO A 268 0.09 -33.72 1.49
N ILE A 269 -0.53 -32.93 0.60
CA ILE A 269 0.15 -31.86 -0.15
C ILE A 269 0.61 -30.78 0.83
N PHE A 270 -0.29 -30.34 1.71
CA PHE A 270 0.01 -29.34 2.71
C PHE A 270 1.13 -29.78 3.67
N HIS A 271 1.09 -31.01 4.20
CA HIS A 271 2.12 -31.49 5.12
C HIS A 271 3.50 -31.64 4.45
N LYS A 272 3.55 -32.06 3.17
CA LYS A 272 4.79 -32.07 2.39
C LYS A 272 5.36 -30.67 2.26
N TRP A 273 4.51 -29.69 1.90
CA TRP A 273 4.90 -28.29 1.80
C TRP A 273 5.38 -27.73 3.15
N GLN A 274 4.61 -27.94 4.21
CA GLN A 274 4.90 -27.47 5.57
C GLN A 274 6.25 -28.00 6.06
N SER A 275 6.54 -29.28 5.86
CA SER A 275 7.84 -29.85 6.23
C SER A 275 9.01 -29.20 5.47
N GLY A 276 8.79 -28.85 4.20
CA GLY A 276 9.78 -28.12 3.40
C GLY A 276 9.97 -26.68 3.91
N TYR A 277 8.88 -25.98 4.23
CA TYR A 277 8.90 -24.61 4.75
C TYR A 277 9.61 -24.52 6.10
N GLU A 278 9.33 -25.47 7.00
CA GLU A 278 9.91 -25.49 8.34
C GLU A 278 11.43 -25.67 8.34
N LYS A 279 11.98 -26.32 7.30
CA LYS A 279 13.42 -26.54 7.10
C LYS A 279 14.16 -25.33 6.52
N LYS A 280 13.46 -24.26 6.13
CA LYS A 280 14.11 -23.06 5.55
C LYS A 280 14.57 -22.13 6.67
N ASP A 281 15.86 -21.79 6.66
CA ASP A 281 16.44 -20.85 7.63
C ASP A 281 15.94 -19.41 7.44
N ASN A 282 15.65 -19.01 6.20
CA ASN A 282 15.32 -17.64 5.83
C ASN A 282 13.83 -17.47 5.44
N LYS A 283 12.91 -17.86 6.34
CA LYS A 283 11.46 -17.75 6.11
C LYS A 283 11.00 -16.34 5.75
N PHE A 284 11.66 -15.33 6.33
CA PHE A 284 11.36 -13.91 6.09
C PHE A 284 11.49 -13.51 4.61
N LEU A 285 12.32 -14.21 3.81
CA LEU A 285 12.47 -13.89 2.39
C LEU A 285 11.18 -14.16 1.60
N PHE A 286 10.44 -15.20 1.97
CA PHE A 286 9.14 -15.54 1.36
C PHE A 286 8.03 -14.62 1.87
N GLU A 287 8.06 -14.29 3.16
CA GLU A 287 7.05 -13.41 3.78
C GLU A 287 7.19 -11.97 3.28
N ALA A 288 8.40 -11.39 3.31
CA ALA A 288 8.65 -10.01 2.91
C ALA A 288 8.48 -9.76 1.40
N SER A 289 8.84 -10.72 0.55
CA SER A 289 8.62 -10.59 -0.90
C SER A 289 7.14 -10.51 -1.25
N SER A 290 6.29 -11.19 -0.48
CA SER A 290 4.84 -11.09 -0.62
C SER A 290 4.30 -9.70 -0.28
N ASP A 291 4.92 -9.01 0.69
CA ASP A 291 4.46 -7.68 1.14
C ASP A 291 4.72 -6.58 0.09
N ASN A 292 5.71 -6.78 -0.78
CA ASN A 292 5.93 -5.92 -1.94
C ASN A 292 4.73 -6.01 -2.91
N TYR A 293 4.21 -7.21 -3.17
CA TYR A 293 3.03 -7.38 -4.02
C TYR A 293 1.75 -6.88 -3.34
N VAL A 294 1.63 -7.06 -2.03
CA VAL A 294 0.52 -6.49 -1.25
C VAL A 294 0.47 -4.97 -1.44
N SER A 295 1.63 -4.31 -1.46
CA SER A 295 1.69 -2.88 -1.71
C SER A 295 1.17 -2.51 -3.10
N LEU A 296 1.52 -3.26 -4.15
CA LEU A 296 1.01 -3.01 -5.51
C LEU A 296 -0.52 -3.17 -5.60
N ILE A 297 -1.05 -4.25 -5.02
CA ILE A 297 -2.50 -4.52 -4.94
C ILE A 297 -3.21 -3.41 -4.16
N TYR A 298 -2.75 -3.16 -2.94
CA TYR A 298 -3.34 -2.19 -2.03
C TYR A 298 -3.30 -0.77 -2.60
N VAL A 299 -2.17 -0.36 -3.19
CA VAL A 299 -2.03 0.96 -3.82
C VAL A 299 -3.04 1.13 -4.96
N SER A 300 -3.14 0.14 -5.85
CA SER A 300 -4.07 0.18 -6.98
C SER A 300 -5.53 0.31 -6.52
N GLU A 301 -5.96 -0.53 -5.57
CA GLU A 301 -7.34 -0.48 -5.06
C GLU A 301 -7.60 0.79 -4.23
N MET A 302 -6.60 1.30 -3.49
CA MET A 302 -6.71 2.58 -2.79
C MET A 302 -6.88 3.75 -3.76
N ARG A 303 -6.18 3.77 -4.91
CA ARG A 303 -6.40 4.81 -5.93
C ARG A 303 -7.83 4.78 -6.44
N LYS A 304 -8.37 3.59 -6.76
CA LYS A 304 -9.77 3.44 -7.18
C LYS A 304 -10.71 3.95 -6.09
N PHE A 305 -10.50 3.50 -4.85
CA PHE A 305 -11.28 3.93 -3.70
C PHE A 305 -11.27 5.46 -3.49
N GLN A 306 -10.12 6.11 -3.67
CA GLN A 306 -9.99 7.56 -3.52
C GLN A 306 -10.69 8.35 -4.64
N LYS A 307 -10.75 7.78 -5.85
CA LYS A 307 -11.42 8.35 -7.03
C LYS A 307 -12.96 8.23 -7.01
N MET A 308 -13.52 7.36 -6.15
CA MET A 308 -14.97 7.24 -5.89
C MET A 308 -15.46 8.37 -4.98
#